data_AF-A0A6B3NRW8-F1
#
_entry.id   AF-A0A6B3NRW8-F1
#
_cell.length_a   1.000
_cell.length_b   1.000
_cell.length_c   1.000
_cell.angle_alpha   90.00
_cell.angle_beta   90.00
_cell.angle_gamma   90.00
#
_symmetry.space_group_name_H-M   'P 1'
#
loop_
_entity.id
_entity.type
_entity.pdbx_description
1 polymer ?
#
loop_
_entity_poly.entity_id
_entity_poly.type
_entity_poly.pdbx_seq_one_letter_code
_entity_poly.pdbx_strand_id
1 'polypeptide(L)'
;MLIDQKIPLGQHIAAFVEWLTQHGANYFDAFAEALEFMIHGVTGALTWFNPFVLIGLVALIAHLIQRKWALTVFCALSFLLILNLGYWQETMETLAQVLFATFVCVAIGVPLGILAAHKPMFYTAMRPVLDLMQTVPTFVYLIPTLTLFGLGVVPGLISTVVFAIAAPIRLTYLGIRDVPQELLDAGKAFGCSRRQLLSRIELPHAMPSIAAGVTQCIMLSLSMVVIAALVGADGLGKPVVNALNTADIALGFEAGLAIVLLAIMLDRICKQPDAPARSEA
;
A
#
# COMPACT_ATOMS: atom_id res chain seq x y z
N MET A 1 15.80 -40.11 15.77
CA MET A 1 14.69 -40.30 14.81
C MET A 1 14.09 -38.99 14.29
N LEU A 2 13.65 -38.01 15.10
CA LEU A 2 13.19 -36.70 14.59
C LEU A 2 14.31 -35.80 14.00
N ILE A 3 15.58 -36.08 14.32
CA ILE A 3 16.75 -35.33 13.84
C ILE A 3 17.32 -35.95 12.55
N ASP A 4 17.10 -37.25 12.33
CA ASP A 4 17.74 -38.01 11.25
C ASP A 4 16.95 -37.99 9.94
N GLN A 5 15.65 -37.67 10.00
CA GLN A 5 14.78 -37.56 8.82
C GLN A 5 14.12 -36.18 8.78
N LYS A 6 14.77 -35.26 8.06
CA LYS A 6 14.23 -33.95 7.76
C LYS A 6 12.94 -34.11 6.94
N ILE A 7 11.84 -33.56 7.44
CA ILE A 7 10.58 -33.48 6.68
C ILE A 7 10.87 -32.68 5.39
N PRO A 8 10.66 -33.23 4.19
CA PRO A 8 11.05 -32.60 2.93
C PRO A 8 10.06 -31.51 2.48
N LEU A 9 9.66 -30.62 3.39
CA LEU A 9 8.71 -29.53 3.12
C LEU A 9 9.11 -28.68 1.92
N GLY A 10 10.40 -28.37 1.78
CA GLY A 10 10.91 -27.60 0.64
C GLY A 10 10.69 -28.29 -0.70
N GLN A 11 10.85 -29.61 -0.77
CA GLN A 11 10.61 -30.38 -2.00
C GLN A 11 9.11 -30.44 -2.32
N HIS A 12 8.26 -30.61 -1.31
CA HIS A 12 6.81 -30.58 -1.50
C HIS A 12 6.32 -29.22 -2.01
N ILE A 13 6.83 -28.12 -1.43
CA ILE A 13 6.49 -26.77 -1.89
C ILE A 13 7.01 -26.53 -3.31
N ALA A 14 8.25 -26.92 -3.60
CA ALA A 14 8.82 -26.77 -4.94
C ALA A 14 8.00 -27.53 -6.00
N ALA A 15 7.66 -28.80 -5.74
CA ALA A 15 6.84 -29.60 -6.65
C ALA A 15 5.44 -29.02 -6.85
N PHE A 16 4.85 -28.43 -5.80
CA PHE A 16 3.55 -27.75 -5.91
C PHE A 16 3.63 -26.49 -6.76
N VAL A 17 4.67 -25.65 -6.56
CA VAL A 17 4.88 -24.44 -7.36
C VAL A 17 5.17 -24.81 -8.81
N GLU A 18 5.99 -25.83 -9.05
CA GLU A 18 6.26 -26.34 -10.40
C GLU A 18 4.98 -26.82 -11.09
N TRP A 19 4.15 -27.60 -10.39
CA TRP A 19 2.84 -28.01 -10.90
C TRP A 19 1.95 -26.82 -11.26
N LEU A 20 1.90 -25.79 -10.40
CA LEU A 20 1.16 -24.54 -10.66
C LEU A 20 1.68 -23.82 -11.90
N THR A 21 3.00 -23.67 -12.05
CA THR A 21 3.59 -23.01 -13.22
C THR A 21 3.32 -23.78 -14.51
N GLN A 22 3.42 -25.12 -14.50
CA GLN A 22 3.19 -25.93 -15.70
C GLN A 22 1.73 -25.91 -16.19
N HIS A 23 0.76 -25.86 -15.26
CA HIS A 23 -0.67 -25.88 -15.62
C HIS A 23 -1.30 -24.49 -15.68
N GLY A 24 -0.66 -23.48 -15.07
CA GLY A 24 -1.20 -22.14 -14.88
C GLY A 24 -0.43 -21.03 -15.59
N ALA A 25 0.71 -21.30 -16.24
CA ALA A 25 1.58 -20.28 -16.84
C ALA A 25 0.80 -19.22 -17.63
N ASN A 26 -0.01 -19.63 -18.63
CA ASN A 26 -0.78 -18.69 -19.45
C ASN A 26 -1.68 -17.76 -18.64
N TYR A 27 -2.25 -18.23 -17.51
CA TYR A 27 -3.07 -17.39 -16.63
C TYR A 27 -2.23 -16.43 -15.81
N PHE A 28 -1.07 -16.88 -15.31
CA PHE A 28 -0.14 -16.02 -14.57
C PHE A 28 0.47 -14.96 -15.47
N ASP A 29 0.85 -15.32 -16.70
CA ASP A 29 1.40 -14.42 -17.71
C ASP A 29 0.36 -13.37 -18.11
N ALA A 30 -0.87 -13.79 -18.46
CA ALA A 30 -1.94 -12.85 -18.80
C ALA A 30 -2.31 -11.91 -17.64
N PHE A 31 -2.26 -12.41 -16.40
CA PHE A 31 -2.48 -11.59 -15.21
C PHE A 31 -1.33 -10.60 -14.97
N ALA A 32 -0.09 -11.03 -15.15
CA ALA A 32 1.09 -10.19 -15.04
C ALA A 32 1.07 -9.09 -16.11
N GLU A 33 0.81 -9.43 -17.37
CA GLU A 33 0.67 -8.48 -18.47
C GLU A 33 -0.43 -7.45 -18.19
N ALA A 34 -1.58 -7.89 -17.65
CA ALA A 34 -2.66 -6.98 -17.28
C ALA A 34 -2.25 -6.01 -16.15
N LEU A 35 -1.59 -6.52 -15.11
CA LEU A 35 -1.06 -5.67 -14.02
C LEU A 35 -0.01 -4.69 -14.53
N GLU A 36 0.94 -5.18 -15.31
CA GLU A 36 2.00 -4.38 -15.89
C GLU A 36 1.45 -3.28 -16.81
N PHE A 37 0.48 -3.62 -17.68
CA PHE A 37 -0.22 -2.65 -18.51
C PHE A 37 -0.92 -1.57 -17.67
N MET A 38 -1.60 -1.95 -16.58
CA MET A 38 -2.26 -0.98 -15.71
C MET A 38 -1.26 -0.05 -15.02
N ILE A 39 -0.14 -0.58 -14.50
CA ILE A 39 0.88 0.22 -13.81
C ILE A 39 1.57 1.16 -14.80
N HIS A 40 2.02 0.66 -15.96
CA HIS A 40 2.61 1.50 -17.00
C HIS A 40 1.62 2.52 -17.55
N GLY A 41 0.33 2.19 -17.59
CA GLY A 41 -0.72 3.14 -17.92
C GLY A 41 -0.81 4.29 -16.92
N VAL A 42 -0.76 4.00 -15.62
CA VAL A 42 -0.74 5.03 -14.55
C VAL A 42 0.55 5.84 -14.61
N THR A 43 1.71 5.19 -14.72
CA THR A 43 3.01 5.88 -14.86
C THR A 43 3.01 6.77 -16.09
N GLY A 44 2.57 6.26 -17.25
CA GLY A 44 2.46 7.00 -18.50
C GLY A 44 1.51 8.19 -18.39
N ALA A 45 0.38 8.05 -17.70
CA ALA A 45 -0.53 9.16 -17.45
C ALA A 45 0.10 10.24 -16.56
N LEU A 46 0.88 9.86 -15.55
CA LEU A 46 1.60 10.81 -14.69
C LEU A 46 2.71 11.53 -15.46
N THR A 47 3.48 10.81 -16.28
CA THR A 47 4.61 11.36 -17.02
C THR A 47 4.22 12.05 -18.32
N TRP A 48 2.97 11.88 -18.79
CA TRP A 48 2.42 12.61 -19.94
C TRP A 48 2.44 14.12 -19.70
N PHE A 49 2.14 14.54 -18.47
CA PHE A 49 2.13 15.96 -18.12
C PHE A 49 3.54 16.53 -18.10
N ASN A 50 3.67 17.79 -18.52
CA ASN A 50 4.87 18.55 -18.24
C ASN A 50 5.12 18.53 -16.71
N PRO A 51 6.35 18.23 -16.23
CA PRO A 51 6.64 18.11 -14.81
C PRO A 51 6.16 19.29 -13.98
N PHE A 52 6.33 20.52 -14.46
CA PHE A 52 5.90 21.73 -13.74
C PHE A 52 4.38 21.82 -13.58
N VAL A 53 3.62 21.33 -14.56
CA VAL A 53 2.15 21.28 -14.49
C VAL A 53 1.71 20.27 -13.45
N LEU A 54 2.32 19.08 -13.42
CA LEU A 54 1.99 18.05 -12.44
C LEU A 54 2.33 18.51 -11.01
N ILE A 55 3.47 19.19 -10.83
CA ILE A 55 3.85 19.78 -9.54
C ILE A 55 2.79 20.79 -9.08
N GLY A 56 2.36 21.69 -9.97
CA GLY A 56 1.31 22.66 -9.67
C GLY A 56 -0.01 21.99 -9.28
N LEU A 57 -0.39 20.93 -10.00
CA LEU A 57 -1.60 20.16 -9.74
C LEU A 57 -1.54 19.45 -8.39
N VAL A 58 -0.45 18.75 -8.07
CA VAL A 58 -0.31 18.06 -6.77
C VAL A 58 -0.26 19.05 -5.62
N ALA A 59 0.45 20.18 -5.78
CA ALA A 59 0.48 21.25 -4.79
C ALA A 59 -0.92 21.84 -4.55
N LEU A 60 -1.70 22.04 -5.61
CA LEU A 60 -3.09 22.48 -5.53
C LEU A 60 -3.96 21.45 -4.80
N ILE A 61 -3.85 20.16 -5.15
CA ILE A 61 -4.59 19.09 -4.46
C ILE A 61 -4.23 19.06 -2.96
N ALA A 62 -2.94 19.11 -2.63
CA ALA A 62 -2.47 19.16 -1.25
C ALA A 62 -3.04 20.37 -0.50
N HIS A 63 -3.11 21.53 -1.18
CA HIS A 63 -3.73 22.73 -0.62
C HIS A 63 -5.24 22.56 -0.39
N LEU A 64 -5.96 21.97 -1.34
CA LEU A 64 -7.41 21.80 -1.25
C LEU A 64 -7.80 20.81 -0.13
N ILE A 65 -7.00 19.78 0.09
CA ILE A 65 -7.23 18.78 1.15
C ILE A 65 -6.90 19.36 2.53
N GLN A 66 -5.72 19.96 2.69
CA GLN A 66 -5.20 20.34 4.03
C GLN A 66 -5.41 21.82 4.37
N ARG A 67 -5.64 22.68 3.38
CA ARG A 67 -5.76 24.15 3.51
C ARG A 67 -4.58 24.80 4.24
N LYS A 68 -3.38 24.21 4.12
CA LYS A 68 -2.13 24.67 4.77
C LYS A 68 -1.09 25.06 3.73
N TRP A 69 -0.76 26.34 3.66
CA TRP A 69 0.26 26.87 2.75
C TRP A 69 1.65 26.25 2.95
N ALA A 70 2.04 25.98 4.19
CA ALA A 70 3.32 25.35 4.49
C ALA A 70 3.47 23.98 3.80
N LEU A 71 2.40 23.17 3.75
CA LEU A 71 2.41 21.88 3.06
C LEU A 71 2.46 22.07 1.54
N THR A 72 1.68 23.00 1.00
CA THR A 72 1.68 23.30 -0.44
C THR A 72 3.07 23.68 -0.95
N VAL A 73 3.74 24.59 -0.23
CA VAL A 73 5.12 25.01 -0.56
C VAL A 73 6.09 23.85 -0.40
N PHE A 74 5.98 23.06 0.68
CA PHE A 74 6.81 21.87 0.89
C PHE A 74 6.68 20.86 -0.25
N CYS A 75 5.46 20.54 -0.70
CA CYS A 75 5.22 19.61 -1.80
C CYS A 75 5.82 20.14 -3.12
N ALA A 76 5.62 21.43 -3.41
CA ALA A 76 6.17 22.03 -4.63
C ALA A 76 7.70 22.03 -4.63
N LEU A 77 8.33 22.47 -3.54
CA LEU A 77 9.79 22.50 -3.40
C LEU A 77 10.41 21.10 -3.43
N SER A 78 9.76 20.13 -2.78
CA SER A 78 10.21 18.73 -2.77
C SER A 78 10.25 18.15 -4.18
N PHE A 79 9.19 18.31 -4.96
CA PHE A 79 9.20 17.82 -6.34
C PHE A 79 10.13 18.61 -7.27
N LEU A 80 10.25 19.92 -7.08
CA LEU A 80 11.25 20.70 -7.84
C LEU A 80 12.67 20.23 -7.57
N LEU A 81 12.97 19.88 -6.32
CA LEU A 81 14.27 19.30 -5.95
C LEU A 81 14.46 17.92 -6.58
N ILE A 82 13.48 17.02 -6.49
CA ILE A 82 13.52 15.69 -7.12
C ILE A 82 13.74 15.81 -8.63
N LEU A 83 13.03 16.73 -9.29
CA LEU A 83 13.18 17.01 -10.72
C LEU A 83 14.59 17.50 -11.05
N ASN A 84 15.14 18.40 -10.25
CA ASN A 84 16.50 18.92 -10.42
C ASN A 84 17.59 17.85 -10.21
N LEU A 85 17.34 16.88 -9.32
CA LEU A 85 18.22 15.74 -9.08
C LEU A 85 18.11 14.65 -10.18
N GLY A 86 17.16 14.77 -11.10
CA GLY A 86 17.00 13.83 -12.22
C GLY A 86 16.15 12.59 -11.90
N TYR A 87 15.59 12.46 -10.69
CA TYR A 87 14.80 11.27 -10.29
C TYR A 87 13.30 11.39 -10.59
N TRP A 88 12.92 12.19 -11.58
CA TRP A 88 11.50 12.45 -11.86
C TRP A 88 10.77 11.19 -12.32
N GLN A 89 11.36 10.46 -13.27
CA GLN A 89 10.79 9.24 -13.82
C GLN A 89 10.62 8.18 -12.73
N GLU A 90 11.67 7.95 -11.96
CA GLU A 90 11.72 6.99 -10.87
C GLU A 90 10.70 7.33 -9.78
N THR A 91 10.52 8.62 -9.50
CA THR A 91 9.52 9.09 -8.54
C THR A 91 8.10 8.83 -9.04
N MET A 92 7.83 9.05 -10.33
CA MET A 92 6.50 8.78 -10.90
C MET A 92 6.18 7.28 -10.94
N GLU A 93 7.17 6.44 -11.25
CA GLU A 93 7.05 4.98 -11.20
C GLU A 93 6.75 4.49 -9.78
N THR A 94 7.51 4.97 -8.78
CA THR A 94 7.24 4.65 -7.38
C THR A 94 5.88 5.15 -6.92
N LEU A 95 5.50 6.37 -7.29
CA LEU A 95 4.19 6.93 -6.96
C LEU A 95 3.06 6.08 -7.57
N ALA A 96 3.18 5.69 -8.84
CA ALA A 96 2.20 4.84 -9.52
C ALA A 96 2.05 3.49 -8.82
N GLN A 97 3.17 2.82 -8.50
CA GLN A 97 3.17 1.54 -7.80
C GLN A 97 2.53 1.64 -6.40
N VAL A 98 2.89 2.67 -5.63
CA VAL A 98 2.36 2.88 -4.27
C VAL A 98 0.86 3.19 -4.30
N LEU A 99 0.41 4.05 -5.23
CA LEU A 99 -1.01 4.38 -5.38
C LEU A 99 -1.81 3.15 -5.83
N PHE A 100 -1.29 2.38 -6.78
CA PHE A 100 -1.94 1.16 -7.24
C PHE A 100 -2.02 0.10 -6.14
N ALA A 101 -0.91 -0.17 -5.44
CA ALA A 101 -0.88 -1.10 -4.31
C ALA A 101 -1.88 -0.69 -3.22
N THR A 102 -1.89 0.59 -2.87
CA THR A 102 -2.82 1.15 -1.87
C THR A 102 -4.26 1.01 -2.33
N PHE A 103 -4.56 1.33 -3.59
CA PHE A 103 -5.90 1.18 -4.16
C PHE A 103 -6.39 -0.27 -4.05
N VAL A 104 -5.57 -1.25 -4.45
CA VAL A 104 -5.90 -2.69 -4.35
C VAL A 104 -6.11 -3.08 -2.88
N CYS A 105 -5.21 -2.68 -1.99
CA CYS A 105 -5.31 -2.97 -0.57
C CYS A 105 -6.55 -2.37 0.09
N VAL A 106 -6.97 -1.17 -0.33
CA VAL A 106 -8.18 -0.52 0.20
C VAL A 106 -9.43 -1.16 -0.39
N ALA A 107 -9.45 -1.39 -1.71
CA ALA A 107 -10.57 -2.00 -2.42
C ALA A 107 -10.90 -3.40 -1.90
N ILE A 108 -9.89 -4.17 -1.46
CA ILE A 108 -10.08 -5.50 -0.87
C ILE A 108 -10.17 -5.41 0.66
N GLY A 109 -9.25 -4.67 1.28
CA GLY A 109 -9.07 -4.66 2.73
C GLY A 109 -10.18 -3.98 3.50
N VAL A 110 -10.76 -2.88 2.98
CA VAL A 110 -11.89 -2.20 3.64
C VAL A 110 -13.13 -3.10 3.67
N PRO A 111 -13.58 -3.72 2.55
CA PRO A 111 -14.67 -4.69 2.59
C PRO A 111 -14.42 -5.88 3.52
N LEU A 112 -13.21 -6.44 3.52
CA LEU A 112 -12.85 -7.53 4.44
C LEU A 112 -12.88 -7.08 5.91
N GLY A 113 -12.42 -5.86 6.20
CA GLY A 113 -12.49 -5.25 7.53
C GLY A 113 -13.92 -5.04 8.00
N ILE A 114 -14.81 -4.52 7.13
CA ILE A 114 -16.24 -4.37 7.40
C ILE A 114 -16.87 -5.73 7.70
N LEU A 115 -16.59 -6.74 6.86
CA LEU A 115 -17.11 -8.10 7.05
C LEU A 115 -16.64 -8.70 8.37
N ALA A 116 -15.37 -8.50 8.71
CA ALA A 116 -14.78 -8.97 9.96
C ALA A 116 -15.38 -8.31 11.19
N ALA A 117 -15.73 -7.02 11.11
CA ALA A 117 -16.34 -6.30 12.23
C ALA A 117 -17.73 -6.87 12.57
N HIS A 118 -18.48 -7.28 11.55
CA HIS A 118 -19.81 -7.87 11.71
C HIS A 118 -19.80 -9.37 12.03
N LYS A 119 -18.69 -10.06 11.78
CA LYS A 119 -18.55 -11.52 11.99
C LYS A 119 -17.32 -11.82 12.85
N PRO A 120 -17.47 -11.89 14.18
CA PRO A 120 -16.35 -12.13 15.10
C PRO A 120 -15.55 -13.40 14.77
N MET A 121 -16.23 -14.49 14.40
CA MET A 121 -15.56 -15.74 14.00
C MET A 121 -14.72 -15.59 12.73
N PHE A 122 -15.16 -14.77 11.78
CA PHE A 122 -14.39 -14.50 10.56
C PHE A 122 -13.10 -13.75 10.91
N TYR A 123 -13.17 -12.75 11.80
CA TYR A 123 -11.97 -12.05 12.26
C TYR A 123 -11.01 -12.99 13.00
N THR A 124 -11.52 -13.84 13.91
CA THR A 124 -10.69 -14.81 14.65
C THR A 124 -9.94 -15.75 13.71
N ALA A 125 -10.57 -16.22 12.63
CA ALA A 125 -9.93 -17.08 11.64
C ALA A 125 -8.93 -16.31 10.74
N MET A 126 -9.22 -15.05 10.41
CA MET A 126 -8.37 -14.22 9.56
C MET A 126 -7.14 -13.67 10.29
N ARG A 127 -7.23 -13.44 11.61
CA ARG A 127 -6.18 -12.81 12.41
C ARG A 127 -4.79 -13.46 12.28
N PRO A 128 -4.64 -14.80 12.38
CA PRO A 128 -3.34 -15.45 12.17
C PRO A 128 -2.75 -15.20 10.77
N VAL A 129 -3.60 -15.12 9.74
CA VAL A 129 -3.17 -14.81 8.37
C VAL A 129 -2.67 -13.37 8.30
N LEU A 130 -3.39 -12.41 8.90
CA LEU A 130 -2.95 -11.02 8.96
C LEU A 130 -1.67 -10.84 9.78
N ASP A 131 -1.47 -11.64 10.82
CA ASP A 131 -0.25 -11.64 11.63
C ASP A 131 0.91 -12.21 10.78
N LEU A 132 0.68 -13.31 10.06
CA LEU A 132 1.67 -13.89 9.14
C LEU A 132 2.06 -12.89 8.02
N MET A 133 1.08 -12.20 7.43
CA MET A 133 1.26 -11.18 6.39
C MET A 133 2.19 -10.03 6.79
N GLN A 134 2.33 -9.73 8.09
CA GLN A 134 3.19 -8.65 8.59
C GLN A 134 4.47 -9.13 9.26
N THR A 135 4.55 -10.41 9.64
CA THR A 135 5.68 -10.96 10.41
C THR A 135 6.64 -11.79 9.58
N VAL A 136 6.18 -12.36 8.45
CA VAL A 136 7.08 -13.06 7.53
C VAL A 136 8.02 -12.03 6.90
N PRO A 137 9.35 -12.30 6.88
CA PRO A 137 10.30 -11.41 6.26
C PRO A 137 9.95 -11.14 4.80
N THR A 138 10.11 -9.89 4.38
CA THR A 138 9.68 -9.41 3.06
C THR A 138 10.25 -10.22 1.89
N PHE A 139 11.51 -10.63 1.98
CA PHE A 139 12.20 -11.48 1.00
C PHE A 139 11.53 -12.84 0.78
N VAL A 140 10.85 -13.38 1.80
CA VAL A 140 10.17 -14.67 1.67
C VAL A 140 8.95 -14.56 0.75
N TYR A 141 8.29 -13.40 0.67
CA TYR A 141 7.20 -13.17 -0.29
C TYR A 141 7.69 -13.08 -1.73
N LEU A 142 8.93 -12.63 -1.94
CA LEU A 142 9.52 -12.52 -3.26
C LEU A 142 9.73 -13.89 -3.90
N ILE A 143 10.07 -14.92 -3.13
CA ILE A 143 10.37 -16.27 -3.68
C ILE A 143 9.19 -16.82 -4.52
N PRO A 144 7.97 -17.00 -3.97
CA PRO A 144 6.88 -17.56 -4.75
C PRO A 144 6.39 -16.60 -5.84
N THR A 145 6.45 -15.28 -5.63
CA THR A 145 6.01 -14.31 -6.65
C THR A 145 6.97 -14.26 -7.84
N LEU A 146 8.28 -14.31 -7.60
CA LEU A 146 9.29 -14.45 -8.66
C LEU A 146 9.14 -15.74 -9.45
N THR A 147 8.92 -16.87 -8.76
CA THR A 147 8.79 -18.16 -9.44
C THR A 147 7.53 -18.22 -10.31
N LEU A 148 6.45 -17.55 -9.90
CA LEU A 148 5.18 -17.54 -10.65
C LEU A 148 5.11 -16.48 -11.74
N PHE A 149 5.75 -15.32 -11.55
CA PHE A 149 5.57 -14.13 -12.40
C PHE A 149 6.87 -13.61 -13.04
N GLY A 150 8.01 -14.22 -12.76
CA GLY A 150 9.31 -13.79 -13.28
C GLY A 150 9.86 -12.53 -12.60
N LEU A 151 10.78 -11.83 -13.28
CA LEU A 151 11.35 -10.55 -12.83
C LEU A 151 10.50 -9.38 -13.33
N GLY A 152 10.46 -8.29 -12.57
CA GLY A 152 9.81 -7.04 -12.99
C GLY A 152 9.00 -6.38 -11.88
N VAL A 153 8.08 -5.50 -12.28
CA VAL A 153 7.24 -4.73 -11.37
C VAL A 153 6.16 -5.57 -10.68
N VAL A 154 5.64 -6.59 -11.35
CA VAL A 154 4.51 -7.40 -10.87
C VAL A 154 4.82 -8.17 -9.57
N PRO A 155 5.93 -8.93 -9.45
CA PRO A 155 6.28 -9.62 -8.20
C PRO A 155 6.44 -8.66 -7.01
N GLY A 156 7.09 -7.51 -7.25
CA GLY A 156 7.27 -6.45 -6.25
C GLY A 156 5.93 -5.87 -5.79
N LEU A 157 5.02 -5.61 -6.72
CA LEU A 157 3.68 -5.12 -6.42
C LEU A 157 2.86 -6.13 -5.63
N ILE A 158 2.80 -7.39 -6.07
CA ILE A 158 2.02 -8.44 -5.39
C ILE A 158 2.54 -8.63 -3.96
N SER A 159 3.85 -8.70 -3.78
CA SER A 159 4.48 -8.83 -2.45
C SER A 159 4.16 -7.62 -1.57
N THR A 160 4.15 -6.43 -2.15
CA THR A 160 3.75 -5.19 -1.46
C THR A 160 2.30 -5.24 -1.00
N VAL A 161 1.37 -5.69 -1.86
CA VAL A 161 -0.04 -5.83 -1.52
C VAL A 161 -0.24 -6.84 -0.41
N VAL A 162 0.39 -8.02 -0.49
CA VAL A 162 0.32 -9.05 0.56
C VAL A 162 0.80 -8.53 1.91
N PHE A 163 1.88 -7.75 1.91
CA PHE A 163 2.41 -7.17 3.14
C PHE A 163 1.52 -6.04 3.70
N ALA A 164 1.07 -5.12 2.83
CA ALA A 164 0.43 -3.88 3.25
C ALA A 164 -1.07 -4.02 3.56
N ILE A 165 -1.77 -4.96 2.93
CA ILE A 165 -3.25 -5.12 3.02
C ILE A 165 -3.75 -5.37 4.46
N ALA A 166 -2.90 -5.93 5.32
CA ALA A 166 -3.28 -6.19 6.70
C ALA A 166 -3.59 -4.91 7.50
N ALA A 167 -2.97 -3.77 7.16
CA ALA A 167 -3.24 -2.49 7.83
C ALA A 167 -4.67 -1.96 7.60
N PRO A 168 -5.15 -1.77 6.35
CA PRO A 168 -6.51 -1.30 6.10
C PRO A 168 -7.57 -2.30 6.62
N ILE A 169 -7.31 -3.62 6.58
CA ILE A 169 -8.23 -4.61 7.17
C ILE A 169 -8.40 -4.38 8.67
N ARG A 170 -7.28 -4.31 9.42
CA ARG A 170 -7.30 -4.16 10.89
C ARG A 170 -7.92 -2.84 11.32
N LEU A 171 -7.52 -1.74 10.70
CA LEU A 171 -7.98 -0.42 11.11
C LEU A 171 -9.44 -0.16 10.70
N THR A 172 -9.91 -0.74 9.60
CA THR A 172 -11.35 -0.76 9.28
C THR A 172 -12.13 -1.60 10.30
N TYR A 173 -11.62 -2.78 10.65
CA TYR A 173 -12.24 -3.64 11.65
C TYR A 173 -12.40 -2.93 13.01
N LEU A 174 -11.31 -2.32 13.51
CA LEU A 174 -11.31 -1.59 14.77
C LEU A 174 -12.27 -0.39 14.70
N GLY A 175 -12.18 0.43 13.65
CA GLY A 175 -13.01 1.63 13.52
C GLY A 175 -14.52 1.34 13.52
N ILE A 176 -14.95 0.22 12.93
CA ILE A 176 -16.37 -0.18 12.93
C ILE A 176 -16.76 -0.82 14.26
N ARG A 177 -15.87 -1.58 14.89
CA ARG A 177 -16.13 -2.22 16.17
C ARG A 177 -16.18 -1.21 17.33
N ASP A 178 -15.46 -0.10 17.22
CA ASP A 178 -15.39 0.95 18.23
C ASP A 178 -16.59 1.92 18.19
N VAL A 179 -17.53 1.72 17.26
CA VAL A 179 -18.75 2.52 17.18
C VAL A 179 -19.58 2.32 18.46
N PRO A 180 -19.90 3.40 19.21
CA PRO A 180 -20.71 3.31 20.44
C PRO A 180 -22.04 2.62 20.22
N GLN A 181 -22.39 1.70 21.12
CA GLN A 181 -23.60 0.90 21.03
C GLN A 181 -24.86 1.80 21.08
N GLU A 182 -24.80 2.91 21.80
CA GLU A 182 -25.88 3.89 21.91
C GLU A 182 -26.22 4.52 20.56
N LEU A 183 -25.23 4.79 19.71
CA LEU A 183 -25.44 5.30 18.36
C LEU A 183 -26.12 4.25 17.46
N LEU A 184 -25.73 2.99 17.61
CA LEU A 184 -26.32 1.88 16.86
C LEU A 184 -27.78 1.65 17.27
N ASP A 185 -28.07 1.67 18.58
CA ASP A 185 -29.41 1.46 19.11
C ASP A 185 -30.34 2.64 18.82
N ALA A 186 -29.82 3.88 18.84
CA ALA A 186 -30.54 5.04 18.33
C ALA A 186 -30.91 4.87 16.84
N GLY A 187 -29.94 4.48 16.01
CA GLY A 187 -30.20 4.21 14.58
C GLY A 187 -31.30 3.17 14.36
N LYS A 188 -31.28 2.07 15.14
CA LYS A 188 -32.33 1.04 15.10
C LYS A 188 -33.69 1.56 15.56
N ALA A 189 -33.74 2.39 16.61
CA ALA A 189 -34.98 2.99 17.10
C ALA A 189 -35.63 3.92 16.07
N PHE A 190 -34.83 4.61 15.25
CA PHE A 190 -35.29 5.39 14.10
C PHE A 190 -35.59 4.55 12.83
N GLY A 191 -35.55 3.21 12.92
CA GLY A 191 -35.90 2.32 11.83
C GLY A 191 -34.81 2.12 10.77
N CYS A 192 -33.54 2.40 11.08
CA CYS A 192 -32.46 2.14 10.13
C CYS A 192 -32.30 0.65 9.84
N SER A 193 -32.36 0.28 8.55
CA SER A 193 -31.91 -1.03 8.07
C SER A 193 -30.40 -1.21 8.27
N ARG A 194 -29.91 -2.46 8.22
CA ARG A 194 -28.46 -2.75 8.38
C ARG A 194 -27.57 -1.97 7.41
N ARG A 195 -28.02 -1.79 6.16
CA ARG A 195 -27.27 -1.00 5.16
C ARG A 195 -27.24 0.49 5.50
N GLN A 196 -28.34 1.01 6.06
CA GLN A 196 -28.40 2.39 6.52
C GLN A 196 -27.55 2.59 7.78
N LEU A 197 -27.54 1.62 8.70
CA LEU A 197 -26.69 1.64 9.88
C LEU A 197 -25.21 1.71 9.49
N LEU A 198 -24.78 0.81 8.59
CA LEU A 198 -23.42 0.79 8.06
C LEU A 198 -23.07 2.11 7.35
N SER A 199 -23.88 2.55 6.38
CA SER A 199 -23.53 3.70 5.55
C SER A 199 -23.67 5.07 6.24
N ARG A 200 -24.59 5.20 7.20
CA ARG A 200 -24.90 6.50 7.83
C ARG A 200 -24.35 6.66 9.25
N ILE A 201 -24.00 5.57 9.93
CA ILE A 201 -23.50 5.63 11.30
C ILE A 201 -22.09 5.03 11.37
N GLU A 202 -21.94 3.75 11.03
CA GLU A 202 -20.67 3.05 11.23
C GLU A 202 -19.56 3.59 10.34
N LEU A 203 -19.77 3.68 9.02
CA LEU A 203 -18.74 4.15 8.09
C LEU A 203 -18.31 5.59 8.41
N PRO A 204 -19.22 6.58 8.57
CA PRO A 204 -18.82 7.93 8.96
C PRO A 204 -18.03 7.98 10.26
N HIS A 205 -18.40 7.18 11.26
CA HIS A 205 -17.68 7.10 12.53
C HIS A 205 -16.30 6.45 12.38
N ALA A 206 -16.21 5.40 11.55
CA ALA A 206 -14.99 4.64 11.31
C ALA A 206 -14.02 5.32 10.31
N MET A 207 -14.48 6.34 9.55
CA MET A 207 -13.68 7.00 8.51
C MET A 207 -12.29 7.44 8.98
N PRO A 208 -12.09 8.00 10.19
CA PRO A 208 -10.76 8.34 10.68
C PRO A 208 -9.83 7.13 10.80
N SER A 209 -10.33 6.03 11.33
CA SER A 209 -9.56 4.78 11.44
C SER A 209 -9.27 4.18 10.07
N ILE A 210 -10.25 4.19 9.15
CA ILE A 210 -10.05 3.71 7.77
C ILE A 210 -8.98 4.55 7.06
N ALA A 211 -9.01 5.88 7.20
CA ALA A 211 -7.99 6.77 6.63
C ALA A 211 -6.61 6.58 7.24
N ALA A 212 -6.51 6.30 8.54
CA ALA A 212 -5.26 5.88 9.17
C ALA A 212 -4.76 4.55 8.56
N GLY A 213 -5.67 3.62 8.27
CA GLY A 213 -5.38 2.36 7.58
C GLY A 213 -4.83 2.55 6.16
N VAL A 214 -5.41 3.48 5.40
CA VAL A 214 -4.92 3.88 4.08
C VAL A 214 -3.52 4.49 4.20
N THR A 215 -3.32 5.41 5.14
CA THR A 215 -2.01 6.07 5.34
C THR A 215 -0.94 5.05 5.72
N GLN A 216 -1.24 4.13 6.63
CA GLN A 216 -0.34 3.05 6.99
C GLN A 216 -0.05 2.11 5.81
N CYS A 217 -1.05 1.82 4.98
CA CYS A 217 -0.85 1.05 3.76
C CYS A 217 0.16 1.72 2.83
N ILE A 218 0.02 3.03 2.60
CA ILE A 218 0.96 3.81 1.77
C ILE A 218 2.37 3.75 2.35
N MET A 219 2.53 3.93 3.67
CA MET A 219 3.85 3.87 4.33
C MET A 219 4.49 2.49 4.22
N LEU A 220 3.71 1.42 4.40
CA LEU A 220 4.19 0.04 4.22
C LEU A 220 4.55 -0.23 2.76
N SER A 221 3.78 0.29 1.80
CA SER A 221 4.10 0.18 0.38
C SER A 221 5.40 0.90 0.01
N LEU A 222 5.63 2.10 0.54
CA LEU A 222 6.89 2.82 0.36
C LEU A 222 8.09 2.07 0.95
N SER A 223 7.90 1.42 2.11
CA SER A 223 8.97 0.60 2.72
C SER A 223 9.39 -0.58 1.84
N MET A 224 8.50 -1.06 0.96
CA MET A 224 8.77 -2.15 0.03
C MET A 224 9.45 -1.72 -1.26
N VAL A 225 9.60 -0.41 -1.54
CA VAL A 225 10.14 0.09 -2.82
C VAL A 225 11.55 -0.43 -3.11
N VAL A 226 12.43 -0.42 -2.11
CA VAL A 226 13.81 -0.93 -2.27
C VAL A 226 13.82 -2.45 -2.46
N ILE A 227 12.93 -3.17 -1.78
CA ILE A 227 12.83 -4.63 -1.87
C ILE A 227 12.26 -5.04 -3.24
N ALA A 228 11.25 -4.31 -3.74
CA ALA A 228 10.70 -4.51 -5.07
C ALA A 228 11.74 -4.24 -6.17
N ALA A 229 12.62 -3.25 -5.99
CA ALA A 229 13.68 -2.98 -6.96
C ALA A 229 14.70 -4.12 -7.09
N LEU A 230 14.96 -4.89 -6.02
CA LEU A 230 15.84 -6.07 -6.07
C LEU A 230 15.31 -7.17 -7.01
N VAL A 231 14.02 -7.17 -7.31
CA VAL A 231 13.38 -8.11 -8.24
C VAL A 231 13.05 -7.52 -9.61
N GLY A 232 13.58 -6.32 -9.89
CA GLY A 232 13.48 -5.67 -11.19
C GLY A 232 12.36 -4.63 -11.32
N ALA A 233 11.63 -4.32 -10.25
CA ALA A 233 10.63 -3.26 -10.28
C ALA A 233 11.30 -1.89 -10.50
N ASP A 234 10.75 -1.11 -11.45
CA ASP A 234 11.15 0.27 -11.73
C ASP A 234 10.88 1.22 -10.55
N GLY A 235 11.40 2.44 -10.62
CA GLY A 235 11.24 3.46 -9.59
C GLY A 235 12.47 3.74 -8.71
N LEU A 236 12.27 4.56 -7.68
CA LEU A 236 13.31 5.09 -6.78
C LEU A 236 14.10 3.99 -6.04
N GLY A 237 13.58 2.78 -5.94
CA GLY A 237 14.31 1.67 -5.33
C GLY A 237 15.55 1.25 -6.15
N LYS A 238 15.50 1.37 -7.48
CA LYS A 238 16.61 0.97 -8.37
C LYS A 238 17.90 1.76 -8.10
N PRO A 239 17.91 3.10 -8.09
CA PRO A 239 19.14 3.85 -7.78
C PRO A 239 19.65 3.59 -6.36
N VAL A 240 18.78 3.33 -5.38
CA VAL A 240 19.21 2.92 -4.03
C VAL A 240 19.92 1.57 -4.04
N VAL A 241 19.36 0.57 -4.73
CA VAL A 241 19.99 -0.75 -4.88
C VAL A 241 21.32 -0.63 -5.62
N ASN A 242 21.38 0.18 -6.67
CA ASN A 242 22.61 0.42 -7.43
C ASN A 242 23.69 1.07 -6.53
N ALA A 243 23.33 2.09 -5.76
CA ALA A 243 24.22 2.75 -4.81
C ALA A 243 24.80 1.79 -3.77
N LEU A 244 23.99 0.86 -3.27
CA LEU A 244 24.46 -0.19 -2.34
C LEU A 244 25.46 -1.14 -3.02
N ASN A 245 25.18 -1.54 -4.27
CA ASN A 245 26.03 -2.46 -5.01
C ASN A 245 27.36 -1.83 -5.45
N THR A 246 27.38 -0.53 -5.73
CA THR A 246 28.58 0.22 -6.15
C THR A 246 29.28 0.94 -5.00
N ALA A 247 28.72 0.89 -3.79
CA ALA A 247 29.14 1.69 -2.64
C ALA A 247 29.19 3.21 -2.92
N ASP A 248 28.31 3.70 -3.78
CA ASP A 248 28.18 5.12 -4.11
C ASP A 248 27.27 5.84 -3.12
N ILE A 249 27.90 6.51 -2.15
CA ILE A 249 27.19 7.25 -1.10
C ILE A 249 26.41 8.45 -1.67
N ALA A 250 26.91 9.09 -2.73
CA ALA A 250 26.24 10.26 -3.31
C ALA A 250 24.92 9.85 -3.97
N LEU A 251 24.97 8.83 -4.83
CA LEU A 251 23.79 8.25 -5.47
C LEU A 251 22.77 7.76 -4.42
N GLY A 252 23.26 7.07 -3.39
CA GLY A 252 22.42 6.53 -2.32
C GLY A 252 21.72 7.62 -1.51
N PHE A 253 22.42 8.73 -1.23
CA PHE A 253 21.86 9.86 -0.49
C PHE A 253 20.79 10.59 -1.32
N GLU A 254 21.06 10.89 -2.59
CA GLU A 254 20.09 11.59 -3.44
C GLU A 254 18.81 10.78 -3.67
N ALA A 255 18.95 9.48 -4.00
CA ALA A 255 17.82 8.59 -4.19
C ALA A 255 17.04 8.37 -2.89
N GLY A 256 17.75 8.20 -1.76
CA GLY A 256 17.14 8.10 -0.44
C GLY A 256 16.37 9.35 -0.04
N LEU A 257 16.93 10.54 -0.33
CA LEU A 257 16.26 11.82 -0.10
C LEU A 257 14.97 11.92 -0.93
N ALA A 258 14.99 11.52 -2.20
CA ALA A 258 13.79 11.50 -3.05
C ALA A 258 12.69 10.60 -2.46
N ILE A 259 13.03 9.40 -1.97
CA ILE A 259 12.08 8.49 -1.30
C ILE A 259 11.50 9.14 -0.04
N VAL A 260 12.34 9.74 0.80
CA VAL A 260 11.91 10.38 2.06
C VAL A 260 10.99 11.57 1.78
N LEU A 261 11.32 12.42 0.81
CA LEU A 261 10.47 13.54 0.43
C LEU A 261 9.11 13.04 -0.06
N LEU A 262 9.08 12.04 -0.94
CA LEU A 262 7.84 11.43 -1.41
C LEU A 262 7.02 10.85 -0.25
N ALA A 263 7.67 10.15 0.69
CA ALA A 263 7.02 9.57 1.86
C ALA A 263 6.38 10.64 2.76
N ILE A 264 7.12 11.70 3.08
CA ILE A 264 6.61 12.81 3.89
C ILE A 264 5.46 13.51 3.16
N MET A 265 5.57 13.72 1.85
CA MET A 265 4.48 14.33 1.08
C MET A 265 3.21 13.50 1.15
N LEU A 266 3.30 12.18 0.91
CA LEU A 266 2.14 11.29 0.95
C LEU A 266 1.55 11.19 2.36
N ASP A 267 2.38 11.05 3.40
CA ASP A 267 1.91 11.06 4.79
C ASP A 267 1.14 12.34 5.13
N ARG A 268 1.72 13.50 4.83
CA ARG A 268 1.12 14.79 5.19
C ARG A 268 -0.13 15.13 4.40
N ILE A 269 -0.22 14.70 3.14
CA ILE A 269 -1.42 14.88 2.32
C ILE A 269 -2.56 13.98 2.85
N CYS A 270 -2.24 12.73 3.21
CA CYS A 270 -3.24 11.74 3.65
C CYS A 270 -3.64 11.86 5.12
N LYS A 271 -2.80 12.45 5.98
CA LYS A 271 -3.09 12.62 7.40
C LYS A 271 -4.35 13.46 7.60
N GLN A 272 -5.33 12.94 8.33
CA GLN A 272 -6.54 13.71 8.62
C GLN A 272 -6.21 14.92 9.52
N PRO A 273 -6.91 16.06 9.33
CA PRO A 273 -6.85 17.17 10.27
C PRO A 273 -7.32 16.68 11.64
N ASP A 274 -6.55 16.98 12.70
CA ASP A 274 -6.98 16.70 14.07
C ASP A 274 -8.35 17.36 14.28
N ALA A 275 -9.35 16.58 14.71
CA ALA A 275 -10.63 17.14 15.07
C ALA A 275 -10.38 18.14 16.22
N PRO A 276 -10.96 19.37 16.18
CA PRO A 276 -10.82 20.29 17.29
C PRO A 276 -11.31 19.57 18.54
N ALA A 277 -10.45 19.49 19.55
CA ALA A 277 -10.80 18.91 20.84
C ALA A 277 -12.13 19.54 21.26
N ARG A 278 -13.18 18.72 21.36
CA ARG A 278 -14.44 19.20 21.92
C ARG A 278 -14.11 19.60 23.34
N SER A 279 -14.09 20.91 23.58
CA SER A 279 -14.09 21.48 24.92
C SER A 279 -15.27 20.84 25.64
N GLU A 280 -14.98 19.92 26.56
CA GLU A 280 -15.95 19.48 27.54
C GLU A 280 -16.36 20.75 28.31
N ALA A 281 -17.62 21.12 28.17
CA ALA A 281 -18.28 22.20 28.90
C ALA A 281 -19.45 21.60 29.66
#